data_AF-A0A2J8IQH6-F1
#
_entry.id   AF-A0A2J8IQH6-F1
#
_cell.length_a   1.000
_cell.length_b   1.000
_cell.length_c   1.000
_cell.angle_alpha   90.00
_cell.angle_beta   90.00
_cell.angle_gamma   90.00
#
_symmetry.space_group_name_H-M   'P 1'
#
loop_
_entity.id
_entity.type
_entity.pdbx_description
1 polymer ?
#
loop_
_entity_poly.entity_id
_entity_poly.type
_entity_poly.pdbx_seq_one_letter_code
_entity_poly.pdbx_strand_id
1 'polypeptide(L)'
;MASLRNANPRLKNYFKENYIPQVCEALLCGILVTCPEDPLRYLEGMIMVIIKSGLQNLLWDMCITPSMKPNIRRLSETYLEQLFELDDQLMTPELMIKACSFYTGHLVKTHFCTWRDIAHTNENVVLAEKMNRAVTCYNFRLQKSVFHHWHSYMEDQKEKIKNMLLRIQQIIYCHKLTIILTKWRNTARHKSKKKEDELILKHELQLKKW
;
A
#
# COMPACT_ATOMS: atom_id res chain seq x y z
N MET A 1 13.01 19.08 -46.35
CA MET A 1 14.08 18.74 -47.33
C MET A 1 14.29 17.24 -47.26
N ALA A 2 14.43 16.56 -48.40
CA ALA A 2 14.72 15.12 -48.42
C ALA A 2 16.19 14.89 -48.04
N SER A 3 16.45 13.97 -47.10
CA SER A 3 17.82 13.61 -46.68
C SER A 3 18.62 13.07 -47.89
N LEU A 4 19.88 13.51 -48.03
CA LEU A 4 20.80 12.99 -49.04
C LEU A 4 21.39 11.62 -48.66
N ARG A 5 20.96 11.00 -47.55
CA ARG A 5 21.52 9.73 -47.04
C ARG A 5 21.60 8.63 -48.08
N ASN A 6 20.54 8.46 -48.87
CA ASN A 6 20.45 7.44 -49.92
C ASN A 6 20.80 7.99 -51.32
N ALA A 7 21.28 9.23 -51.41
CA ALA A 7 21.65 9.85 -52.68
C ALA A 7 22.94 9.24 -53.24
N ASN A 8 23.05 9.26 -54.58
CA ASN A 8 24.24 8.81 -55.28
C ASN A 8 25.49 9.55 -54.76
N PRO A 9 26.63 8.87 -54.49
CA PRO A 9 27.87 9.49 -54.04
C PRO A 9 28.33 10.68 -54.90
N ARG A 10 28.10 10.63 -56.23
CA ARG A 10 28.40 11.75 -57.13
C ARG A 10 27.62 13.02 -56.79
N LEU A 11 26.35 12.88 -56.39
CA LEU A 11 25.51 14.00 -55.99
C LEU A 11 25.98 14.58 -54.63
N LYS A 12 26.34 13.71 -53.68
CA LYS A 12 26.92 14.15 -52.39
C LYS A 12 28.21 14.94 -52.60
N ASN A 13 29.11 14.44 -53.44
CA ASN A 13 30.37 15.12 -53.75
C ASN A 13 30.14 16.44 -54.47
N TYR A 14 29.20 16.49 -55.43
CA TYR A 14 28.82 17.74 -56.09
C TYR A 14 28.35 18.80 -55.09
N PHE A 15 27.51 18.43 -54.11
CA PHE A 15 27.04 19.36 -53.07
C PHE A 15 28.19 19.87 -52.18
N LYS A 16 29.14 18.99 -51.82
CA LYS A 16 30.33 19.37 -51.04
C LYS A 16 31.27 20.28 -51.83
N GLU A 17 31.65 19.87 -53.04
CA GLU A 17 32.61 20.60 -53.89
C GLU A 17 32.12 21.99 -54.30
N ASN A 18 30.81 22.15 -54.48
CA ASN A 18 30.20 23.43 -54.87
C ASN A 18 29.71 24.25 -53.67
N TYR A 19 30.05 23.87 -52.44
CA TYR A 19 29.69 24.59 -51.21
C TYR A 19 28.18 24.88 -51.07
N ILE A 20 27.34 23.99 -51.63
CA ILE A 20 25.89 24.21 -51.70
C ILE A 20 25.27 24.34 -50.29
N PRO A 21 25.61 23.49 -49.29
CA PRO A 21 25.10 23.64 -47.93
C PRO A 21 25.41 25.01 -47.32
N GLN A 22 26.63 25.52 -47.53
CA GLN A 22 27.10 26.79 -46.97
C GLN A 22 26.44 27.99 -47.66
N VAL A 23 26.20 27.90 -48.98
CA VAL A 23 25.44 28.91 -49.74
C VAL A 23 23.99 28.96 -49.25
N CYS A 24 23.35 27.79 -49.09
CA CYS A 24 22.01 27.71 -48.53
C CYS A 24 21.95 28.25 -47.10
N GLU A 25 22.95 27.94 -46.26
CA GLU A 25 23.04 28.46 -44.89
C GLU A 25 23.05 29.98 -44.88
N ALA A 26 23.95 30.61 -45.63
CA ALA A 26 24.10 32.06 -45.67
C ALA A 26 22.82 32.75 -46.16
N LEU A 27 22.20 32.23 -47.23
CA LEU A 27 20.97 32.79 -47.78
C LEU A 27 19.77 32.64 -46.83
N LEU A 28 19.62 31.47 -46.20
CA LEU A 28 18.55 31.22 -45.23
C LEU A 28 18.72 32.09 -43.98
N CYS A 29 19.94 32.19 -43.45
CA CYS A 29 20.24 33.10 -42.34
C CYS A 29 19.93 34.55 -42.71
N GLY A 30 20.28 34.97 -43.93
CA GLY A 30 19.93 36.29 -44.46
C GLY A 30 18.42 36.53 -44.42
N ILE A 31 17.62 35.68 -45.06
CA ILE A 31 16.15 35.82 -45.10
C ILE A 31 15.54 35.86 -43.70
N LEU A 32 15.94 34.93 -42.83
CA LEU A 32 15.36 34.80 -41.50
C LEU A 32 15.67 36.00 -40.59
N VAL A 33 16.81 36.66 -40.80
CA VAL A 33 17.21 37.82 -40.00
C VAL A 33 16.68 39.12 -40.60
N THR A 34 16.77 39.31 -41.91
CA THR A 34 16.39 40.57 -42.55
C THR A 34 14.90 40.67 -42.88
N CYS A 35 14.17 39.53 -42.92
CA CYS A 35 12.74 39.45 -43.18
C CYS A 35 12.25 40.41 -44.30
N PRO A 36 12.81 40.31 -45.52
CA PRO A 36 12.50 41.25 -46.60
C PRO A 36 11.04 41.11 -47.05
N GLU A 37 10.43 42.22 -47.48
CA GLU A 37 9.06 42.24 -48.03
C GLU A 37 8.92 41.37 -49.30
N ASP A 38 9.98 41.32 -50.12
CA ASP A 38 10.09 40.43 -51.28
C ASP A 38 11.32 39.51 -51.15
N PRO A 39 11.14 38.28 -50.62
CA PRO A 39 12.23 37.33 -50.43
C PRO A 39 12.88 36.87 -51.74
N LEU A 40 12.15 36.84 -52.85
CA LEU A 40 12.70 36.35 -54.13
C LEU A 40 13.68 37.37 -54.74
N ARG A 41 13.28 38.65 -54.77
CA ARG A 41 14.20 39.73 -55.20
C ARG A 41 15.41 39.85 -54.28
N TYR A 42 15.20 39.67 -52.97
CA TYR A 42 16.29 39.66 -52.00
C TYR A 42 17.29 38.55 -52.28
N LEU A 43 16.81 37.31 -52.48
CA LEU A 43 17.63 36.16 -52.80
C LEU A 43 18.44 36.38 -54.09
N GLU A 44 17.82 36.89 -55.15
CA GLU A 44 18.51 37.18 -56.41
C GLU A 44 19.67 38.16 -56.19
N GLY A 45 19.42 39.24 -55.44
CA GLY A 45 20.45 40.21 -55.07
C GLY A 45 21.60 39.58 -54.28
N MET A 46 21.29 38.76 -53.28
CA MET A 46 22.30 38.09 -52.44
C MET A 46 23.09 37.04 -53.21
N ILE A 47 22.44 36.29 -54.11
CA ILE A 47 23.12 35.33 -55.00
C ILE A 47 24.12 36.06 -55.89
N MET A 48 23.75 37.21 -56.47
CA MET A 48 24.69 38.03 -57.25
C MET A 48 25.87 38.51 -56.41
N VAL A 49 25.66 38.86 -55.13
CA VAL A 49 26.73 39.25 -54.20
C VAL A 49 27.69 38.08 -53.95
N ILE A 50 27.16 36.88 -53.69
CA ILE A 50 27.96 35.66 -53.47
C ILE A 50 28.77 35.31 -54.73
N ILE A 51 28.17 35.41 -55.92
CA ILE A 51 28.86 35.17 -57.19
C ILE A 51 30.03 36.15 -57.37
N LYS A 52 29.82 37.44 -57.05
CA LYS A 52 30.85 38.47 -57.17
C LYS A 52 31.99 38.30 -56.17
N SER A 53 31.70 37.86 -54.94
CA SER A 53 32.73 37.65 -53.90
C SER A 53 33.50 36.35 -54.06
N GLY A 54 32.93 35.39 -54.80
CA GLY A 54 33.43 34.03 -54.93
C GLY A 54 33.10 33.16 -53.71
N LEU A 55 32.96 31.86 -53.94
CA LEU A 55 32.61 30.87 -52.91
C LEU A 55 33.70 30.70 -51.83
N GLN A 56 34.96 30.99 -52.17
CA GLN A 56 36.09 30.88 -51.24
C GLN A 56 36.01 31.89 -50.08
N ASN A 57 35.34 33.02 -50.29
CA ASN A 57 35.15 34.07 -49.29
C ASN A 57 33.76 34.01 -48.64
N LEU A 58 33.02 32.91 -48.84
CA LEU A 58 31.66 32.78 -48.34
C LEU A 58 31.65 32.68 -46.82
N LEU A 59 31.02 33.66 -46.18
CA LEU A 59 30.75 33.68 -44.74
C LEU A 59 29.26 33.48 -44.49
N TRP A 60 28.93 32.82 -43.38
CA TRP A 60 27.53 32.52 -43.00
C TRP A 60 26.69 33.79 -42.78
N ASP A 61 27.31 34.89 -42.38
CA ASP A 61 26.68 36.18 -42.10
C ASP A 61 26.79 37.17 -43.28
N MET A 62 27.27 36.71 -44.43
CA MET A 62 27.47 37.54 -45.61
C MET A 62 26.16 38.14 -46.14
N CYS A 63 25.06 37.40 -46.02
CA CYS A 63 23.73 37.86 -46.43
C CYS A 63 22.96 38.53 -45.28
N ILE A 64 23.63 38.96 -44.21
CA ILE A 64 23.00 39.70 -43.10
C ILE A 64 23.54 41.12 -43.10
N THR A 65 22.63 42.11 -43.10
CA THR A 65 23.00 43.52 -43.03
C THR A 65 23.83 43.80 -41.77
N PRO A 66 24.94 44.56 -41.84
CA PRO A 66 25.81 44.79 -40.68
C PRO A 66 25.12 45.30 -39.42
N SER A 67 24.04 46.08 -39.56
CA SER A 67 23.22 46.59 -38.45
C SER A 67 22.38 45.53 -37.74
N MET A 68 22.12 44.39 -38.39
CA MET A 68 21.28 43.30 -37.90
C MET A 68 22.09 42.03 -37.58
N LYS A 69 23.41 42.10 -37.63
CA LYS A 69 24.26 40.95 -37.33
C LYS A 69 24.13 40.56 -35.84
N PRO A 70 23.76 39.32 -35.54
CA PRO A 70 23.67 38.88 -34.15
C PRO A 70 25.07 38.76 -33.53
N ASN A 71 25.21 39.17 -32.26
CA ASN A 71 26.43 38.96 -31.46
C ASN A 71 26.57 37.49 -31.00
N ILE A 72 26.40 36.54 -31.92
CA ILE A 72 26.45 35.11 -31.64
C ILE A 72 27.67 34.53 -32.35
N ARG A 73 28.51 33.82 -31.60
CA ARG A 73 29.60 33.03 -32.17
C ARG A 73 28.98 31.84 -32.90
N ARG A 74 29.29 31.68 -34.19
CA ARG A 74 28.90 30.51 -34.98
C ARG A 74 29.28 29.25 -34.19
N LEU A 75 28.29 28.45 -33.80
CA LEU A 75 28.52 27.09 -33.32
C LEU A 75 29.18 26.34 -34.48
N SER A 76 30.38 25.82 -34.25
CA SER A 76 31.26 25.23 -35.27
C SER A 76 30.62 24.06 -36.02
N GLU A 77 30.99 23.94 -37.30
CA GLU A 77 30.61 22.92 -38.31
C GLU A 77 29.10 22.85 -38.62
N THR A 78 28.75 22.96 -39.89
CA THR A 78 27.44 23.49 -40.29
C THR A 78 26.33 22.51 -39.92
N TYR A 79 25.32 22.99 -39.20
CA TYR A 79 24.10 22.21 -38.92
C TYR A 79 23.45 21.70 -40.21
N LEU A 80 23.72 22.34 -41.35
CA LEU A 80 23.29 21.91 -42.67
C LEU A 80 24.13 20.76 -43.25
N GLU A 81 25.44 20.65 -43.03
CA GLU A 81 26.20 19.44 -43.35
C GLU A 81 25.68 18.22 -42.56
N GLN A 82 25.28 18.44 -41.30
CA GLN A 82 24.61 17.45 -40.46
C GLN A 82 23.18 17.14 -40.96
N LEU A 83 22.40 18.15 -41.34
CA LEU A 83 21.03 18.00 -41.87
C LEU A 83 21.01 17.28 -43.23
N PHE A 84 22.01 17.54 -44.07
CA PHE A 84 22.22 16.84 -45.33
C PHE A 84 22.89 15.47 -45.14
N GLU A 85 23.20 15.08 -43.89
CA GLU A 85 23.86 13.81 -43.51
C GLU A 85 25.06 13.52 -44.42
N LEU A 86 25.88 14.55 -44.65
CA LEU A 86 27.09 14.48 -45.45
C LEU A 86 28.27 13.88 -44.67
N ASP A 87 28.08 13.64 -43.37
CA ASP A 87 29.02 12.98 -42.47
C ASP A 87 28.48 11.60 -42.04
N ASP A 88 29.23 10.54 -42.35
CA ASP A 88 28.86 9.15 -42.08
C ASP A 88 29.03 8.76 -40.59
N GLN A 89 29.48 9.69 -39.72
CA GLN A 89 29.86 9.41 -38.33
C GLN A 89 28.74 9.49 -37.28
N LEU A 90 27.48 9.70 -37.66
CA LEU A 90 26.41 10.05 -36.70
C LEU A 90 26.10 8.99 -35.62
N MET A 91 26.45 7.72 -35.86
CA MET A 91 26.29 6.62 -34.89
C MET A 91 27.61 5.89 -34.70
N THR A 92 28.45 6.42 -33.81
CA THR A 92 29.66 5.69 -33.41
C THR A 92 29.29 4.52 -32.51
N PRO A 93 30.05 3.40 -32.56
CA PRO A 93 29.84 2.27 -31.67
C PRO A 93 29.81 2.64 -30.19
N GLU A 94 30.60 3.63 -29.76
CA GLU A 94 30.63 4.10 -28.38
C GLU A 94 29.30 4.73 -27.95
N LEU A 95 28.67 5.50 -28.84
CA LEU A 95 27.38 6.16 -28.59
C LEU A 95 26.25 5.13 -28.49
N MET A 96 26.30 4.08 -29.32
CA MET A 96 25.37 2.96 -29.27
C MET A 96 25.53 2.14 -27.98
N ILE A 97 26.77 1.83 -27.57
CA ILE A 97 27.06 1.15 -26.29
C ILE A 97 26.56 1.99 -25.11
N LYS A 98 26.75 3.31 -25.15
CA LYS A 98 26.26 4.24 -24.11
C LYS A 98 24.74 4.27 -24.03
N ALA A 99 24.04 4.29 -25.16
CA ALA A 99 22.58 4.22 -25.20
C ALA A 99 22.05 2.88 -24.67
N CYS A 100 22.67 1.77 -25.09
CA CYS A 100 22.30 0.43 -24.63
C CYS A 100 22.54 0.26 -23.12
N SER A 101 23.69 0.67 -22.61
CA SER A 101 24.01 0.61 -21.17
C SER A 101 23.07 1.48 -20.33
N PHE A 102 22.73 2.68 -20.80
CA PHE A 102 21.75 3.53 -20.14
C PHE A 102 20.36 2.88 -20.11
N TYR A 103 19.88 2.39 -21.25
CA TYR A 103 18.55 1.75 -21.34
C TYR A 103 18.46 0.51 -20.45
N THR A 104 19.44 -0.39 -20.55
CA THR A 104 19.48 -1.62 -19.74
C THR A 104 19.62 -1.31 -18.25
N GLY A 105 20.46 -0.36 -17.87
CA GLY A 105 20.59 0.08 -16.48
C GLY A 105 19.29 0.68 -15.94
N HIS A 106 18.62 1.52 -16.73
CA HIS A 106 17.31 2.08 -16.36
C HIS A 106 16.26 0.97 -16.21
N LEU A 107 16.19 0.04 -17.16
CA LEU A 107 15.23 -1.07 -17.15
C LEU A 107 15.41 -1.97 -15.92
N VAL A 108 16.65 -2.37 -15.61
CA VAL A 108 16.97 -3.17 -14.42
C VAL A 108 16.59 -2.43 -13.14
N LYS A 109 16.93 -1.14 -13.04
CA LYS A 109 16.58 -0.31 -11.87
C LYS A 109 15.06 -0.25 -11.68
N THR A 110 14.30 0.01 -12.75
CA THR A 110 12.85 0.11 -12.69
C THR A 110 12.21 -1.21 -12.27
N HIS A 111 12.60 -2.34 -12.89
CA HIS A 111 12.05 -3.65 -12.50
C HIS A 111 12.44 -4.04 -11.07
N PHE A 112 13.68 -3.78 -10.65
CA PHE A 112 14.11 -4.06 -9.28
C PHE A 112 13.34 -3.24 -8.25
N CYS A 113 13.15 -1.93 -8.49
CA CYS A 113 12.35 -1.09 -7.60
C CYS A 113 10.90 -1.61 -7.51
N THR A 114 10.26 -1.89 -8.65
CA THR A 114 8.90 -2.44 -8.66
C THR A 114 8.81 -3.77 -7.92
N TRP A 115 9.75 -4.70 -8.15
CA TRP A 115 9.79 -5.98 -7.43
C TRP A 115 9.95 -5.79 -5.92
N ARG A 116 10.88 -4.93 -5.49
CA ARG A 116 11.12 -4.63 -4.08
C ARG A 116 9.87 -4.05 -3.42
N ASP A 117 9.20 -3.11 -4.08
CA ASP A 117 8.03 -2.44 -3.54
C ASP A 117 6.84 -3.42 -3.42
N ILE A 118 6.67 -4.32 -4.39
CA ILE A 118 5.69 -5.42 -4.30
C ILE A 118 6.06 -6.39 -3.17
N ALA A 119 7.33 -6.77 -3.03
CA ALA A 119 7.79 -7.68 -1.98
C ALA A 119 7.51 -7.11 -0.57
N HIS A 120 7.85 -5.83 -0.34
CA HIS A 120 7.55 -5.14 0.92
C HIS A 120 6.04 -5.06 1.18
N THR A 121 5.25 -4.77 0.15
CA THR A 121 3.79 -4.72 0.28
C THR A 121 3.21 -6.08 0.68
N ASN A 122 3.68 -7.17 0.05
CA ASN A 122 3.27 -8.52 0.38
C ASN A 122 3.66 -8.92 1.81
N GLU A 123 4.88 -8.58 2.25
CA GLU A 123 5.32 -8.84 3.63
C GLU A 123 4.43 -8.10 4.65
N ASN A 124 4.10 -6.84 4.38
CA ASN A 124 3.21 -6.05 5.22
C ASN A 124 1.79 -6.65 5.29
N VAL A 125 1.24 -7.13 4.17
CA VAL A 125 -0.06 -7.79 4.13
C VAL A 125 -0.04 -9.09 4.95
N VAL A 126 0.98 -9.92 4.78
CA VAL A 126 1.13 -11.16 5.55
C VAL A 126 1.29 -10.87 7.05
N LEU A 127 2.06 -9.83 7.40
CA LEU A 127 2.23 -9.41 8.79
C LEU A 127 0.91 -8.92 9.39
N ALA A 128 0.16 -8.10 8.67
CA ALA A 128 -1.16 -7.62 9.09
C ALA A 128 -2.14 -8.78 9.29
N GLU A 129 -2.15 -9.77 8.40
CA GLU A 129 -2.98 -10.96 8.55
C GLU A 129 -2.61 -11.77 9.81
N LYS A 130 -1.29 -11.98 10.04
CA LYS A 130 -0.80 -12.64 11.25
C LYS A 130 -1.20 -11.88 12.52
N MET A 131 -1.10 -10.55 12.51
CA MET A 131 -1.50 -9.69 13.62
C MET A 131 -3.00 -9.83 13.91
N ASN A 132 -3.84 -9.79 12.87
CA ASN A 132 -5.29 -9.96 13.00
C ASN A 132 -5.68 -11.34 13.56
N ARG A 133 -5.00 -12.41 13.11
CA ARG A 133 -5.19 -13.76 13.66
C ARG A 133 -4.79 -13.83 15.14
N ALA A 134 -3.68 -13.18 15.52
CA ALA A 134 -3.24 -13.12 16.91
C ALA A 134 -4.25 -12.37 17.80
N VAL A 135 -4.76 -11.22 17.36
CA VAL A 135 -5.80 -10.46 18.08
C VAL A 135 -7.07 -11.29 18.26
N THR A 136 -7.54 -11.93 17.19
CA THR A 136 -8.73 -12.81 17.26
C THR A 136 -8.52 -13.97 18.25
N CYS A 137 -7.36 -14.61 18.21
CA CYS A 137 -7.03 -15.71 19.13
C CYS A 137 -6.96 -15.23 20.59
N TYR A 138 -6.35 -14.06 20.84
CA TYR A 138 -6.28 -13.46 22.17
C TYR A 138 -7.68 -13.15 22.72
N ASN A 139 -8.54 -12.50 21.92
CA ASN A 139 -9.90 -12.18 22.31
C ASN A 139 -10.73 -13.44 22.61
N PHE A 140 -10.59 -14.47 21.77
CA PHE A 140 -11.24 -15.76 22.01
C PHE A 140 -10.77 -16.41 23.33
N ARG A 141 -9.47 -16.38 23.63
CA ARG A 141 -8.93 -16.89 24.90
C ARG A 141 -9.47 -16.12 26.11
N LEU A 142 -9.58 -14.80 26.00
CA LEU A 142 -10.15 -13.96 27.04
C LEU A 142 -11.62 -14.31 27.30
N GLN A 143 -12.42 -14.39 26.24
CA GLN A 143 -13.83 -14.80 26.35
C GLN A 143 -13.97 -16.20 26.97
N LYS A 144 -13.14 -17.15 26.53
CA LYS A 144 -13.12 -18.51 27.06
C LYS A 144 -12.76 -18.53 28.56
N SER A 145 -11.81 -17.71 28.99
CA SER A 145 -11.44 -17.59 30.41
C SER A 145 -12.60 -17.07 31.26
N VAL A 146 -13.26 -16.00 30.81
CA VAL A 146 -14.45 -15.45 31.48
C VAL A 146 -15.57 -16.50 31.55
N PHE A 147 -15.83 -17.20 30.46
CA PHE A 147 -16.83 -18.26 30.41
C PHE A 147 -16.54 -19.40 31.38
N HIS A 148 -15.27 -19.86 31.46
CA HIS A 148 -14.89 -20.89 32.42
C HIS A 148 -15.07 -20.44 33.87
N HIS A 149 -14.71 -19.19 34.17
CA HIS A 149 -14.93 -18.64 35.51
C HIS A 149 -16.43 -18.59 35.86
N TRP A 150 -17.24 -18.07 34.94
CA TRP A 150 -18.70 -18.05 35.10
C TRP A 150 -19.29 -19.46 35.28
N HIS A 151 -18.88 -20.42 34.45
CA HIS A 151 -19.35 -21.80 34.55
C HIS A 151 -18.97 -22.44 35.90
N SER A 152 -17.72 -22.24 36.35
CA SER A 152 -17.27 -22.73 37.66
C SER A 152 -18.08 -22.12 38.80
N TYR A 153 -18.37 -20.82 38.72
CA TYR A 153 -19.22 -20.14 39.70
C TYR A 153 -20.64 -20.72 39.70
N MET A 154 -21.23 -20.95 38.52
CA MET A 154 -22.58 -21.51 38.40
C MET A 154 -22.68 -22.93 38.98
N GLU A 155 -21.69 -23.79 38.74
CA GLU A 155 -21.67 -25.13 39.33
C GLU A 155 -21.52 -25.09 40.86
N ASP A 156 -20.68 -24.19 41.40
CA ASP A 156 -20.58 -23.99 42.85
C ASP A 156 -21.91 -23.49 43.46
N GLN A 157 -22.60 -22.57 42.78
CA GLN A 157 -23.91 -22.09 43.23
C GLN A 157 -24.97 -23.20 43.23
N LYS A 158 -24.98 -24.03 42.18
CA LYS A 158 -25.90 -25.17 42.07
C LYS A 158 -25.67 -26.17 43.21
N GLU A 159 -24.42 -26.47 43.53
CA GLU A 159 -24.06 -27.36 44.64
C GLU A 159 -24.44 -26.76 46.00
N LYS A 160 -24.23 -25.44 46.20
CA LYS A 160 -24.69 -24.73 47.40
C LYS A 160 -26.21 -24.81 47.59
N ILE A 161 -26.98 -24.59 46.53
CA ILE A 161 -28.45 -24.68 46.57
C ILE A 161 -28.89 -26.10 46.94
N LYS A 162 -28.28 -27.13 46.31
CA LYS A 162 -28.56 -28.53 46.61
C LYS A 162 -28.28 -28.85 48.09
N ASN A 163 -27.14 -28.40 48.61
CA ASN A 163 -26.78 -28.61 50.02
C ASN A 163 -27.69 -27.87 51.00
N MET A 164 -28.10 -26.64 50.69
CA MET A 164 -29.09 -25.91 51.49
C MET A 164 -30.44 -26.64 51.52
N LEU A 165 -30.89 -27.16 50.38
CA LEU A 165 -32.15 -27.87 50.27
C LEU A 165 -32.14 -29.16 51.11
N LEU A 166 -31.05 -29.92 51.09
CA LEU A 166 -30.87 -31.10 51.95
C LEU A 166 -30.92 -30.73 53.44
N ARG A 167 -30.27 -29.62 53.84
CA ARG A 167 -30.31 -29.14 55.23
C ARG A 167 -31.73 -28.76 55.66
N ILE A 168 -32.46 -28.04 54.82
CA ILE A 168 -33.86 -27.67 55.10
C ILE A 168 -34.72 -28.92 55.25
N GLN A 169 -34.58 -29.90 54.36
CA GLN A 169 -35.30 -31.17 54.45
C GLN A 169 -34.99 -31.92 55.75
N GLN A 170 -33.73 -31.97 56.17
CA GLN A 170 -33.32 -32.58 57.45
C GLN A 170 -33.94 -31.85 58.64
N ILE A 171 -33.91 -30.52 58.66
CA ILE A 171 -34.53 -29.73 59.74
C ILE A 171 -36.04 -30.01 59.83
N ILE A 172 -36.74 -30.03 58.69
CA ILE A 172 -38.17 -30.33 58.64
C ILE A 172 -38.43 -31.76 59.14
N TYR A 173 -37.61 -32.73 58.72
CA TYR A 173 -37.74 -34.12 59.16
C TYR A 173 -37.53 -34.26 60.66
N CYS A 174 -36.46 -33.68 61.21
CA CYS A 174 -36.20 -33.66 62.65
C CYS A 174 -37.35 -33.01 63.42
N HIS A 175 -37.86 -31.87 62.95
CA HIS A 175 -38.98 -31.18 63.58
C HIS A 175 -40.25 -32.05 63.61
N LYS A 176 -40.58 -32.74 62.50
CA LYS A 176 -41.69 -33.70 62.46
C LYS A 176 -41.51 -34.84 63.47
N LEU A 177 -40.31 -35.41 63.56
CA LEU A 177 -40.00 -36.45 64.54
C LEU A 177 -40.15 -35.93 65.98
N THR A 178 -39.67 -34.72 66.27
CA THR A 178 -39.84 -34.10 67.59
C THR A 178 -41.32 -33.96 67.95
N ILE A 179 -42.18 -33.51 67.03
CA ILE A 179 -43.63 -33.42 67.25
C ILE A 179 -44.23 -34.80 67.55
N ILE A 180 -43.86 -35.83 66.78
CA ILE A 180 -44.37 -37.20 66.99
C ILE A 180 -43.94 -37.74 68.36
N LEU A 181 -42.66 -37.62 68.69
CA LEU A 181 -42.10 -38.11 69.95
C LEU A 181 -42.67 -37.36 71.16
N THR A 182 -42.85 -36.05 71.07
CA THR A 182 -43.48 -35.25 72.14
C THR A 182 -44.94 -35.64 72.35
N LYS A 183 -45.72 -35.84 71.28
CA LYS A 183 -47.10 -36.33 71.38
C LYS A 183 -47.17 -37.72 71.99
N TRP A 184 -46.29 -38.63 71.58
CA TRP A 184 -46.20 -39.98 72.17
C TRP A 184 -45.85 -39.92 73.65
N ARG A 185 -44.81 -39.15 74.02
CA ARG A 185 -44.37 -38.96 75.41
C ARG A 185 -45.49 -38.42 76.29
N ASN A 186 -46.22 -37.41 75.82
CA ASN A 186 -47.34 -36.81 76.55
C ASN A 186 -48.48 -37.82 76.75
N THR A 187 -48.79 -38.62 75.71
CA THR A 187 -49.81 -39.67 75.80
C THR A 187 -49.41 -40.76 76.80
N ALA A 188 -48.14 -41.20 76.78
CA ALA A 188 -47.61 -42.19 77.71
C ALA A 188 -47.67 -41.69 79.16
N ARG A 189 -47.26 -40.44 79.40
CA ARG A 189 -47.37 -39.78 80.71
C ARG A 189 -48.82 -39.70 81.20
N HIS A 190 -49.75 -39.29 80.34
CA HIS A 190 -51.16 -39.20 80.71
C HIS A 190 -51.74 -40.56 81.08
N LYS A 191 -51.43 -41.62 80.32
CA LYS A 191 -51.83 -43.00 80.66
C LYS A 191 -51.22 -43.49 81.98
N SER A 192 -49.95 -43.18 82.25
CA SER A 192 -49.30 -43.55 83.53
C SER A 192 -49.99 -42.86 84.71
N LYS A 193 -50.19 -41.55 84.60
CA LYS A 193 -50.84 -40.76 85.65
C LYS A 193 -52.28 -41.23 85.90
N LYS A 194 -53.04 -41.50 84.83
CA LYS A 194 -54.40 -42.06 84.97
C LYS A 194 -54.40 -43.41 85.72
N LYS A 195 -53.45 -44.30 85.43
CA LYS A 195 -53.30 -45.56 86.16
C LYS A 195 -52.94 -45.35 87.64
N GLU A 196 -52.03 -44.43 87.93
CA GLU A 196 -51.68 -44.06 89.31
C GLU A 196 -52.91 -43.52 90.06
N ASP A 197 -53.63 -42.57 89.48
CA ASP A 197 -54.85 -41.99 90.05
C ASP A 197 -55.94 -43.06 90.27
N GLU A 198 -56.14 -43.99 89.33
CA GLU A 198 -57.06 -45.13 89.47
C GLU A 198 -56.65 -46.08 90.61
N LEU A 199 -55.35 -46.35 90.78
CA LEU A 199 -54.84 -47.18 91.86
C LEU A 199 -55.00 -46.53 93.23
N ILE A 200 -54.76 -45.21 93.33
CA ILE A 200 -54.96 -44.42 94.55
C ILE A 200 -56.44 -44.44 94.93
N LEU A 201 -57.35 -44.14 93.99
CA LEU A 201 -58.79 -44.17 94.22
C LEU A 201 -59.26 -45.55 94.71
N LYS A 202 -58.71 -46.63 94.14
CA LYS A 202 -59.02 -48.00 94.56
C LYS A 202 -58.57 -48.29 95.99
N HIS A 203 -57.37 -47.81 96.39
CA HIS A 203 -56.89 -47.92 97.76
C HIS A 203 -57.74 -47.11 98.74
N GLU A 204 -58.12 -45.88 98.39
CA GLU A 204 -58.99 -45.04 99.22
C GLU A 204 -60.37 -45.68 99.44
N LEU A 205 -60.96 -46.27 98.39
CA LEU A 205 -62.23 -47.01 98.48
C LEU A 205 -62.11 -48.28 99.34
N GLN A 206 -60.95 -48.94 99.36
CA GLN A 206 -60.71 -50.08 100.24
C GLN A 206 -60.56 -49.65 101.70
N LEU A 207 -59.87 -48.53 101.97
CA LEU A 207 -59.72 -47.97 103.31
C LEU A 207 -61.06 -47.50 103.91
N LYS A 208 -61.97 -46.95 103.09
CA LYS A 208 -63.33 -46.55 103.54
C LYS A 208 -64.28 -47.73 103.85
N LYS A 209 -63.91 -48.96 103.46
CA LYS A 209 -64.69 -50.18 103.74
C LYS A 209 -64.25 -50.88 105.04
N TRP A 210 -63.16 -50.43 105.64
CA TRP A 210 -62.72 -50.80 106.98
C TRP A 210 -63.25 -49.79 108.00
#